data_AF-A0A1M3NI12-F1
#
_entry.id   AF-A0A1M3NI12-F1
#
_cell.length_a   1.000
_cell.length_b   1.000
_cell.length_c   1.000
_cell.angle_alpha   90.00
_cell.angle_beta   90.00
_cell.angle_gamma   90.00
#
_symmetry.space_group_name_H-M   'P 1'
#
loop_
_entity.id
_entity.type
_entity.pdbx_description
1 polymer ?
#
loop_
_entity_poly.entity_id
_entity_poly.type
_entity_poly.pdbx_seq_one_letter_code
_entity_poly.pdbx_strand_id
1 'polypeptide(L)'
;MELSEEELLANAEKRAAERAKKAKAAQLERLRLVEKFENSHGPENEKFRVIDCTVHGEGYVVVALIPGADILQKRFAAVSREHENDKKWDDTVAVTDFVTPFVQHPGKQAWTDLITRRPAILQRAFAAVALLLGAKQEARLGE
;
A
#
# COMPACT_ATOMS: atom_id res chain seq x y z
N MET A 1 -4.13 -34.52 -26.71
CA MET A 1 -2.81 -35.03 -26.31
C MET A 1 -2.70 -34.82 -24.82
N GLU A 2 -2.67 -35.92 -24.05
CA GLU A 2 -2.31 -35.88 -22.63
C GLU A 2 -0.78 -35.84 -22.54
N LEU A 3 -0.25 -34.97 -21.67
CA LEU A 3 1.19 -34.88 -21.41
C LEU A 3 1.64 -36.15 -20.69
N SER A 4 2.84 -36.63 -20.99
CA SER A 4 3.42 -37.76 -20.24
C SER A 4 3.69 -37.37 -18.78
N GLU A 5 3.80 -38.35 -17.88
CA GLU A 5 4.14 -38.09 -16.48
C GLU A 5 5.47 -37.34 -16.32
N GLU A 6 6.46 -37.62 -17.19
CA GLU A 6 7.74 -36.90 -17.24
C GLU A 6 7.56 -35.45 -17.70
N GLU A 7 6.69 -35.19 -18.68
CA GLU A 7 6.38 -33.83 -19.15
C GLU A 7 5.59 -33.02 -18.11
N LEU A 8 4.75 -33.67 -17.31
CA LEU A 8 4.06 -33.06 -16.18
C LEU A 8 5.03 -32.68 -15.07
N LEU A 9 5.98 -33.56 -14.75
CA LEU A 9 7.00 -33.31 -13.73
C LEU A 9 7.92 -32.16 -14.13
N ALA A 10 8.44 -32.18 -15.37
CA ALA A 10 9.30 -31.13 -15.91
C ALA A 10 8.58 -29.76 -15.97
N ASN A 11 7.28 -29.74 -16.33
CA ASN A 11 6.48 -28.52 -16.29
C ASN A 11 6.24 -28.02 -14.86
N ALA A 12 6.02 -28.92 -13.91
CA ALA A 12 5.86 -28.56 -12.50
C ALA A 12 7.14 -27.92 -11.94
N GLU A 13 8.30 -28.51 -12.22
CA GLU A 13 9.61 -27.99 -11.82
C GLU A 13 9.91 -26.63 -12.45
N LYS A 14 9.65 -26.46 -13.75
CA LYS A 14 9.83 -25.18 -14.44
C LYS A 14 8.95 -24.08 -13.82
N ARG A 15 7.67 -24.38 -13.55
CA ARG A 15 6.75 -23.44 -12.88
C ARG A 15 7.21 -23.13 -11.46
N ALA A 16 7.72 -24.10 -10.72
CA ALA A 16 8.25 -23.89 -9.38
C ALA A 16 9.48 -22.97 -9.40
N ALA A 17 10.41 -23.19 -10.31
CA ALA A 17 11.60 -22.35 -10.50
C ALA A 17 11.23 -20.91 -10.90
N GLU A 18 10.26 -20.73 -11.81
CA GLU A 18 9.76 -19.41 -12.19
C GLU A 18 9.07 -18.68 -11.02
N ARG A 19 8.27 -19.41 -10.22
CA ARG A 19 7.65 -18.85 -9.00
C ARG A 19 8.70 -18.43 -7.98
N ALA A 20 9.72 -19.25 -7.75
CA ALA A 20 10.82 -18.93 -6.83
C ALA A 20 11.61 -17.69 -7.30
N LYS A 21 11.90 -17.58 -8.60
CA LYS A 21 12.58 -16.41 -9.18
C LYS A 21 11.75 -15.13 -9.01
N LYS A 22 10.44 -15.20 -9.27
CA LYS A 22 9.52 -14.06 -9.07
C LYS A 22 9.42 -13.65 -7.61
N ALA A 23 9.29 -14.62 -6.70
CA ALA A 23 9.22 -14.35 -5.26
C ALA A 23 10.50 -13.67 -4.75
N LYS A 24 11.69 -14.15 -5.18
CA LYS A 24 12.98 -13.54 -4.82
C LYS A 24 13.10 -12.11 -5.37
N ALA A 25 12.64 -11.87 -6.60
CA ALA A 25 12.64 -10.54 -7.19
C ALA A 25 11.73 -9.56 -6.41
N ALA A 26 10.51 -9.99 -6.06
CA ALA A 26 9.58 -9.21 -5.26
C ALA A 26 10.15 -8.90 -3.86
N GLN A 27 10.74 -9.89 -3.19
CA GLN A 27 11.36 -9.69 -1.89
C GLN A 27 12.53 -8.68 -1.96
N LEU A 28 13.35 -8.75 -3.01
CA LEU A 28 14.44 -7.80 -3.23
C LEU A 28 13.91 -6.38 -3.49
N GLU A 29 12.81 -6.25 -4.22
CA GLU A 29 12.13 -4.96 -4.42
C GLU A 29 11.62 -4.37 -3.11
N ARG A 30 10.95 -5.18 -2.27
CA ARG A 30 10.54 -4.74 -0.92
C ARG A 30 11.72 -4.22 -0.11
N LEU A 31 12.82 -4.99 -0.05
CA LEU A 31 14.00 -4.61 0.70
C LEU A 31 14.60 -3.29 0.21
N ARG A 32 14.68 -3.09 -1.11
CA ARG A 32 15.15 -1.83 -1.70
C ARG A 32 14.25 -0.65 -1.37
N LEU A 33 12.92 -0.85 -1.35
CA LEU A 33 11.98 0.18 -0.94
C LEU A 33 12.15 0.53 0.53
N VAL A 34 12.21 -0.48 1.42
CA VAL A 34 12.46 -0.26 2.85
C VAL A 34 13.75 0.52 3.05
N GLU A 35 14.87 0.06 2.49
CA GLU A 35 16.16 0.74 2.63
C GLU A 35 16.12 2.19 2.10
N LYS A 36 15.49 2.43 0.95
CA LYS A 36 15.33 3.78 0.39
C LYS A 36 14.54 4.70 1.32
N PHE A 37 13.44 4.21 1.88
CA PHE A 37 12.53 5.02 2.69
C PHE A 37 13.00 5.15 4.13
N GLU A 38 13.66 4.15 4.72
CA GLU A 38 14.30 4.25 6.03
C GLU A 38 15.37 5.36 6.03
N ASN A 39 16.21 5.39 5.00
CA ASN A 39 17.27 6.41 4.87
C ASN A 39 16.74 7.85 4.74
N SER A 40 15.49 8.03 4.29
CA SER A 40 14.92 9.36 4.01
C SER A 40 13.88 9.80 5.03
N HIS A 41 13.14 8.88 5.63
CA HIS A 41 12.00 9.17 6.50
C HIS A 41 12.19 8.69 7.95
N GLY A 42 13.07 7.71 8.19
CA GLY A 42 13.19 7.00 9.46
C GLY A 42 12.51 5.63 9.45
N PRO A 43 12.37 4.96 10.61
CA PRO A 43 12.00 3.54 10.68
C PRO A 43 10.66 3.17 10.03
N GLU A 44 10.60 1.97 9.43
CA GLU A 44 9.35 1.36 8.95
C GLU A 44 8.37 1.16 10.13
N ASN A 45 7.08 1.38 9.89
CA ASN A 45 5.96 1.40 10.86
C ASN A 45 5.88 2.62 11.78
N GLU A 46 6.90 3.47 11.82
CA GLU A 46 6.82 4.76 12.53
C GLU A 46 6.59 5.93 11.58
N LYS A 47 7.33 5.94 10.47
CA LYS A 47 7.37 7.08 9.53
C LYS A 47 6.80 6.73 8.16
N PHE A 48 6.91 5.47 7.77
CA PHE A 48 6.35 4.95 6.53
C PHE A 48 5.98 3.47 6.67
N ARG A 49 5.18 2.94 5.74
CA ARG A 49 4.86 1.50 5.65
C ARG A 49 4.90 1.02 4.21
N VAL A 50 5.41 -0.20 4.00
CA VAL A 50 5.33 -0.90 2.72
C VAL A 50 4.17 -1.88 2.72
N ILE A 51 3.28 -1.74 1.75
CA ILE A 51 2.09 -2.56 1.56
C ILE A 51 2.37 -3.56 0.44
N ASP A 52 2.21 -4.84 0.73
CA ASP A 52 2.33 -5.91 -0.26
C ASP A 52 1.04 -6.01 -1.10
N CYS A 53 1.18 -5.72 -2.40
CA CYS A 53 0.13 -5.88 -3.41
C CYS A 53 0.49 -6.94 -4.45
N THR A 54 1.53 -7.76 -4.21
CA THR A 54 2.02 -8.80 -5.14
C THR A 54 1.00 -9.92 -5.33
N VAL A 55 0.18 -10.21 -4.31
CA VAL A 55 -0.96 -11.14 -4.41
C VAL A 55 -1.99 -10.71 -5.47
N HIS A 56 -2.01 -9.42 -5.84
CA HIS A 56 -2.86 -8.87 -6.90
C HIS A 56 -2.10 -8.63 -8.21
N GLY A 57 -0.80 -8.93 -8.25
CA GLY A 57 0.08 -8.70 -9.41
C GLY A 57 0.61 -7.26 -9.53
N GLU A 58 0.49 -6.45 -8.49
CA GLU A 58 0.71 -4.99 -8.58
C GLU A 58 1.97 -4.48 -7.87
N GLY A 59 2.81 -5.38 -7.34
CA GLY A 59 4.05 -5.00 -6.64
C GLY A 59 3.80 -4.47 -5.23
N TYR A 60 4.40 -3.32 -4.89
CA TYR A 60 4.36 -2.73 -3.55
C TYR A 60 3.86 -1.28 -3.60
N VAL A 61 3.21 -0.86 -2.53
CA VAL A 61 2.84 0.54 -2.29
C VAL A 61 3.54 1.04 -1.03
N VAL A 62 4.11 2.24 -1.06
CA VAL A 62 4.70 2.88 0.10
C VAL A 62 3.87 4.09 0.48
N VAL A 63 3.41 4.11 1.73
CA VAL A 63 2.78 5.28 2.34
C VAL A 63 3.70 5.85 3.42
N ALA A 64 3.84 7.17 3.48
CA ALA A 64 4.70 7.85 4.45
C ALA A 64 4.01 9.07 5.07
N LEU A 65 4.36 9.39 6.31
CA LEU A 65 3.93 10.63 6.96
C LEU A 65 4.51 11.83 6.22
N ILE A 66 3.65 12.81 5.95
CA ILE A 66 4.02 14.05 5.27
C ILE A 66 3.84 15.27 6.17
N PRO A 67 4.55 16.38 5.90
CA PRO A 67 4.24 17.66 6.52
C PRO A 67 2.76 18.02 6.32
N GLY A 68 2.10 18.49 7.38
CA GLY A 68 0.67 18.83 7.32
C GLY A 68 -0.30 17.64 7.38
N ALA A 69 0.18 16.41 7.64
CA ALA A 69 -0.67 15.23 7.80
C ALA A 69 -1.82 15.42 8.81
N ASP A 70 -1.59 16.17 9.89
CA ASP A 70 -2.62 16.47 10.90
C ASP A 70 -3.75 17.36 10.34
N ILE A 71 -3.43 18.25 9.40
CA ILE A 71 -4.40 19.11 8.71
C ILE A 71 -5.25 18.26 7.78
N LEU A 72 -4.63 17.36 7.02
CA LEU A 72 -5.34 16.42 6.15
C LEU A 72 -6.25 15.49 6.96
N GLN A 73 -5.78 14.95 8.09
CA GLN A 73 -6.57 14.11 8.98
C GLN A 73 -7.80 14.87 9.52
N LYS A 74 -7.63 16.13 9.96
CA LYS A 74 -8.73 16.97 10.42
C LYS A 74 -9.75 17.27 9.31
N ARG A 75 -9.28 17.55 8.09
CA ARG A 75 -10.15 17.78 6.93
C ARG A 75 -10.96 16.55 6.56
N PHE A 76 -10.30 15.39 6.47
CA PHE A 76 -10.98 14.12 6.21
C PHE A 76 -12.02 13.82 7.29
N ALA A 77 -11.67 13.94 8.57
CA ALA A 77 -12.61 13.72 9.66
C ALA A 77 -13.78 14.73 9.70
N ALA A 78 -13.61 15.94 9.16
CA ALA A 78 -14.70 16.89 9.02
C ALA A 78 -15.68 16.43 7.92
N VAL A 79 -15.16 16.12 6.73
CA VAL A 79 -15.95 15.60 5.60
C VAL A 79 -16.71 14.33 5.99
N SER A 80 -16.05 13.35 6.61
CA SER A 80 -16.71 12.12 7.04
C SER A 80 -17.83 12.37 8.06
N ARG A 81 -17.70 13.36 8.94
CA ARG A 81 -18.75 13.72 9.91
C ARG A 81 -19.92 14.45 9.26
N GLU A 82 -19.65 15.34 8.30
CA GLU A 82 -20.69 16.04 7.53
C GLU A 82 -21.59 15.06 6.77
N HIS A 83 -21.02 13.94 6.31
CA HIS A 83 -21.72 12.93 5.52
C HIS A 83 -22.06 11.64 6.28
N GLU A 84 -21.85 11.58 7.60
CA GLU A 84 -22.05 10.35 8.40
C GLU A 84 -23.47 9.76 8.29
N ASN A 85 -24.48 10.62 8.08
CA ASN A 85 -25.88 10.21 7.92
C ASN A 85 -26.36 10.21 6.47
N ASP A 86 -25.50 10.53 5.50
CA ASP A 86 -25.85 10.55 4.09
C ASP A 86 -25.65 9.17 3.45
N LYS A 87 -26.76 8.44 3.29
CA LYS A 87 -26.76 7.09 2.69
C LYS A 87 -26.34 7.06 1.21
N LYS A 88 -26.29 8.21 0.54
CA LYS A 88 -25.88 8.31 -0.87
C LYS A 88 -24.42 8.74 -1.04
N TRP A 89 -23.75 9.06 0.06
CA TRP A 89 -22.38 9.49 0.04
C TRP A 89 -21.44 8.33 -0.32
N ASP A 90 -20.56 8.56 -1.29
CA ASP A 90 -19.49 7.66 -1.66
C ASP A 90 -18.17 8.18 -1.10
N ASP A 91 -17.70 7.52 -0.03
CA ASP A 91 -16.43 7.84 0.61
C ASP A 91 -15.21 7.66 -0.30
N THR A 92 -15.34 6.99 -1.45
CA THR A 92 -14.21 6.65 -2.33
C THR A 92 -13.41 7.88 -2.75
N VAL A 93 -14.07 8.98 -3.11
CA VAL A 93 -13.38 10.22 -3.50
C VAL A 93 -12.66 10.84 -2.31
N ALA A 94 -13.34 10.96 -1.16
CA ALA A 94 -12.76 11.53 0.05
C ALA A 94 -11.56 10.71 0.57
N VAL A 95 -11.67 9.38 0.53
CA VAL A 95 -10.59 8.46 0.89
C VAL A 95 -9.44 8.57 -0.11
N THR A 96 -9.72 8.67 -1.41
CA THR A 96 -8.69 8.85 -2.44
C THR A 96 -7.91 10.16 -2.23
N ASP A 97 -8.63 11.27 -2.03
CA ASP A 97 -8.02 12.59 -1.80
C ASP A 97 -7.23 12.65 -0.50
N PHE A 98 -7.69 11.93 0.53
CA PHE A 98 -6.98 11.82 1.80
C PHE A 98 -5.72 10.96 1.70
N VAL A 99 -5.77 9.80 1.02
CA VAL A 99 -4.65 8.83 0.98
C VAL A 99 -3.57 9.25 -0.01
N THR A 100 -3.95 9.77 -1.19
CA THR A 100 -3.01 10.04 -2.30
C THR A 100 -1.79 10.88 -1.89
N PRO A 101 -1.90 11.93 -1.05
CA PRO A 101 -0.74 12.70 -0.59
C PRO A 101 0.30 11.88 0.19
N PHE A 102 -0.11 10.81 0.87
CA PHE A 102 0.78 9.95 1.66
C PHE A 102 1.52 8.94 0.80
N VAL A 103 1.06 8.66 -0.43
CA VAL A 103 1.65 7.66 -1.32
C VAL A 103 2.95 8.17 -1.93
N GLN A 104 4.06 7.54 -1.55
CA GLN A 104 5.40 7.85 -2.05
C GLN A 104 5.88 6.86 -3.13
N HIS A 105 5.24 5.70 -3.21
CA HIS A 105 5.47 4.71 -4.26
C HIS A 105 4.17 3.89 -4.47
N PRO A 106 3.77 3.59 -5.71
CA PRO A 106 4.33 4.12 -6.95
C PRO A 106 4.04 5.62 -7.10
N GLY A 107 4.51 6.26 -8.18
CA GLY A 107 4.23 7.68 -8.43
C GLY A 107 2.73 7.94 -8.68
N LYS A 108 2.30 9.21 -8.58
CA LYS A 108 0.88 9.61 -8.61
C LYS A 108 0.05 8.98 -9.74
N GLN A 109 0.55 9.00 -10.99
CA GLN A 109 -0.18 8.43 -12.12
C GLN A 109 -0.37 6.91 -11.98
N ALA A 110 0.71 6.20 -11.68
CA ALA A 110 0.68 4.76 -11.48
C ALA A 110 -0.17 4.36 -10.26
N TRP A 111 -0.22 5.20 -9.22
CA TRP A 111 -1.13 5.05 -8.11
C TRP A 111 -2.60 5.17 -8.55
N THR A 112 -2.95 6.21 -9.31
CA THR A 112 -4.31 6.39 -9.85
C THR A 112 -4.74 5.19 -10.71
N ASP A 113 -3.86 4.73 -11.61
CA ASP A 113 -4.12 3.58 -12.46
C ASP A 113 -4.28 2.28 -11.64
N LEU A 114 -3.51 2.16 -10.56
CA LEU A 114 -3.55 1.04 -9.63
C LEU A 114 -4.90 0.96 -8.89
N ILE A 115 -5.34 2.05 -8.26
CA ILE A 115 -6.59 2.04 -7.49
C ILE A 115 -7.83 1.97 -8.37
N THR A 116 -7.74 2.45 -9.61
CA THR A 116 -8.82 2.28 -10.61
C THR A 116 -8.99 0.81 -10.98
N ARG A 117 -7.89 0.08 -11.20
CA ARG A 117 -7.93 -1.37 -11.52
C ARG A 117 -8.23 -2.23 -10.29
N ARG A 118 -7.78 -1.80 -9.11
CA ARG A 118 -7.82 -2.57 -7.86
C ARG A 118 -8.26 -1.67 -6.67
N PRO A 119 -9.56 -1.36 -6.54
CA PRO A 119 -10.05 -0.47 -5.47
C PRO A 119 -9.73 -0.95 -4.06
N ALA A 120 -9.60 -2.26 -3.83
CA ALA A 120 -9.22 -2.81 -2.53
C ALA A 120 -7.83 -2.34 -2.04
N ILE A 121 -6.93 -1.92 -2.93
CA ILE A 121 -5.62 -1.38 -2.57
C ILE A 121 -5.76 -0.02 -1.90
N LEU A 122 -6.73 0.80 -2.31
CA LEU A 122 -7.03 2.08 -1.66
C LEU A 122 -7.36 1.88 -0.18
N GLN A 123 -8.20 0.89 0.14
CA GLN A 123 -8.60 0.59 1.52
C GLN A 123 -7.41 0.11 2.37
N ARG A 124 -6.51 -0.69 1.79
CA ARG A 124 -5.27 -1.11 2.46
C ARG A 124 -4.34 0.08 2.73
N ALA A 125 -4.21 0.99 1.77
CA ALA A 125 -3.43 2.20 1.93
C ALA A 125 -4.03 3.14 2.98
N PHE A 126 -5.36 3.30 2.99
CA PHE A 126 -6.08 4.05 4.02
C PHE A 126 -5.80 3.52 5.43
N ALA A 127 -5.93 2.20 5.63
CA ALA A 127 -5.62 1.57 6.91
C ALA A 127 -4.15 1.76 7.33
N ALA A 128 -3.21 1.67 6.38
CA ALA A 128 -1.79 1.90 6.66
C ALA A 128 -1.50 3.36 7.06
N VAL A 129 -2.15 4.33 6.42
CA VAL A 129 -2.06 5.76 6.79
C VAL A 129 -2.64 5.98 8.19
N ALA A 130 -3.80 5.39 8.51
CA ALA A 130 -4.41 5.50 9.82
C ALA A 130 -3.49 4.98 10.94
N LEU A 131 -2.82 3.84 10.71
CA LEU A 131 -1.84 3.28 11.65
C LEU A 131 -0.64 4.21 11.88
N LEU A 132 -0.10 4.80 10.81
CA LEU A 132 1.01 5.76 10.93
C LEU A 132 0.61 7.01 11.72
N LEU A 133 -0.60 7.53 11.48
CA LEU A 133 -1.12 8.67 12.22
C LEU A 133 -1.37 8.34 13.70
N GLY A 134 -1.90 7.14 13.98
CA GLY A 134 -2.07 6.63 15.35
C GLY A 134 -0.73 6.52 16.09
N ALA A 135 0.26 5.88 15.48
CA ALA A 135 1.61 5.75 16.05
C ALA A 135 2.25 7.13 16.33
N LYS A 136 2.08 8.10 15.42
CA LYS A 136 2.53 9.48 15.63
C LYS A 136 1.84 10.14 16.85
N GLN A 137 0.55 9.89 17.04
CA GLN A 137 -0.20 10.44 18.18
C GLN A 137 0.24 9.80 19.50
N GLU A 138 0.42 8.48 19.54
CA GLU A 138 0.91 7.76 20.73
C GLU A 138 2.31 8.23 21.14
N ALA A 139 3.24 8.37 20.19
CA ALA A 139 4.58 8.88 20.45
C ALA A 139 4.55 10.28 21.10
N ARG A 140 3.62 11.15 20.67
CA ARG A 140 3.46 12.50 21.23
C ARG A 140 2.89 12.51 22.65
N LEU A 141 2.11 11.50 23.03
CA LEU A 141 1.52 11.40 24.37
C LEU A 141 2.47 10.77 25.40
N GLY A 142 3.51 10.06 24.94
CA GLY A 142 4.55 9.47 25.79
C GLY A 142 5.75 10.38 26.07
N GLU A 143 5.81 11.56 25.45
CA GLU A 143 6.77 12.64 25.72
C GLU A 143 6.23 13.62 26.77
#